data_AF-A0A954Y5Y7-F1
#
_entry.id   AF-A0A954Y5Y7-F1
#
_cell.length_a   1.000
_cell.length_b   1.000
_cell.length_c   1.000
_cell.angle_alpha   90.00
_cell.angle_beta   90.00
_cell.angle_gamma   90.00
#
_symmetry.space_group_name_H-M   'P 1'
#
loop_
_entity.id
_entity.type
_entity.pdbx_description
1 polymer ?
#
loop_
_entity_poly.entity_id
_entity_poly.type
_entity_poly.pdbx_seq_one_letter_code
_entity_poly.pdbx_strand_id
1 'polypeptide(L)'
;MSRACLVRVAVFCVLAVCYTERSHGEGYRVRAVEFDQVRLTDDFWLPRLLTQRRVLIPYSFQQTHEALEDIEAAAKLLAGNPLDNPPPPHRFRTSDLFKVMEGAAYLLAVQRDPELERQMDRIIATIAGSQEPDGYLNATRTLYPHRAIDMMGDGKYTYVDHSHELYIVGHLYEAAVAYYHATGKRALLDVCDKNARHVREVFFKGDPKYNHGKPINQAPGHEEIELALVRLAEATGDPIHLDTAKRFLDIRGVTYRPHGQGVNSPTYAQQHQGVAEGNEPTGHAVRAAYLYAGMADVGAKLGIDAYDQALDSIWRNIVDT
;
A
#
# COMPACT_ATOMS: atom_id res chain seq x y z
N MET A 1 -46.25 59.64 11.35
CA MET A 1 -44.78 59.69 11.45
C MET A 1 -44.42 58.92 12.72
N SER A 2 -43.69 57.80 12.75
CA SER A 2 -42.61 57.29 11.93
C SER A 2 -42.63 55.74 12.02
N ARG A 3 -42.47 55.03 10.90
CA ARG A 3 -42.28 53.57 10.88
C ARG A 3 -40.77 53.30 10.88
N ALA A 4 -40.27 52.66 11.94
CA ALA A 4 -38.89 52.17 11.98
C ALA A 4 -38.78 50.91 11.09
N CYS A 5 -37.97 51.01 10.04
CA CYS A 5 -37.64 49.91 9.13
C CYS A 5 -36.40 49.20 9.69
N LEU A 6 -36.56 47.97 10.19
CA LEU A 6 -35.45 47.11 10.61
C LEU A 6 -34.84 46.47 9.36
N VAL A 7 -33.67 46.96 8.94
CA VAL A 7 -32.83 46.32 7.92
C VAL A 7 -32.07 45.18 8.59
N ARG A 8 -32.42 43.93 8.24
CA ARG A 8 -31.62 42.75 8.59
C ARG A 8 -30.45 42.66 7.60
N VAL A 9 -29.23 42.96 8.07
CA VAL A 9 -28.00 42.65 7.34
C VAL A 9 -27.71 41.16 7.53
N ALA A 10 -27.87 40.38 6.45
CA ALA A 10 -27.40 39.00 6.42
C ALA A 10 -25.89 39.01 6.15
N VAL A 11 -25.10 38.66 7.17
CA VAL A 11 -23.66 38.43 7.02
C VAL A 11 -23.49 37.06 6.35
N PHE A 12 -23.16 37.05 5.06
CA PHE A 12 -22.67 35.86 4.38
C PHE A 12 -21.23 35.61 4.84
N CYS A 13 -21.05 34.67 5.77
CA CYS A 13 -19.75 34.07 6.02
C CYS A 13 -19.35 33.25 4.78
N VAL A 14 -18.53 33.84 3.92
CA VAL A 14 -17.78 33.09 2.92
C VAL A 14 -16.76 32.25 3.69
N LEU A 15 -17.07 30.98 3.93
CA LEU A 15 -16.08 29.98 4.30
C LEU A 15 -15.15 29.84 3.11
N ALA A 16 -14.01 30.54 3.15
CA ALA A 16 -12.90 30.28 2.26
C ALA A 16 -12.39 28.87 2.56
N VAL A 17 -12.89 27.89 1.81
CA VAL A 17 -12.24 26.59 1.72
C VAL A 17 -10.93 26.85 0.99
N CYS A 18 -9.83 26.94 1.74
CA CYS A 18 -8.50 26.89 1.17
C CYS A 18 -8.35 25.51 0.52
N TYR A 19 -8.60 25.42 -0.79
CA TYR A 19 -8.06 24.34 -1.60
C TYR A 19 -6.55 24.54 -1.60
N THR A 20 -5.84 23.80 -0.75
CA THR A 20 -4.44 23.54 -1.03
C THR A 20 -4.40 22.77 -2.34
N GLU A 21 -3.74 23.31 -3.36
CA GLU A 21 -3.38 22.53 -4.54
C GLU A 21 -2.56 21.33 -4.05
N ARG A 22 -3.17 20.15 -4.02
CA ARG A 22 -2.46 18.91 -3.75
C ARG A 22 -1.53 18.65 -4.93
N SER A 23 -0.25 18.46 -4.65
CA SER A 23 0.83 18.21 -5.62
C SER A 23 0.79 16.79 -6.23
N HIS A 24 -0.41 16.29 -6.54
CA HIS A 24 -0.56 15.02 -7.25
C HIS A 24 0.11 15.13 -8.62
N GLY A 25 1.12 14.30 -8.85
CA GLY A 25 1.88 14.26 -10.10
C GLY A 25 3.09 15.20 -10.21
N GLU A 26 3.57 15.85 -9.14
CA GLU A 26 4.88 16.54 -9.19
C GLU A 26 5.97 15.57 -9.70
N GLY A 27 6.78 15.96 -10.69
CA GLY A 27 7.78 15.08 -11.33
C GLY A 27 7.32 14.39 -12.61
N TYR A 28 6.02 14.18 -12.81
CA TYR A 28 5.48 13.70 -14.10
C TYR A 28 5.30 14.85 -15.10
N ARG A 29 5.57 14.57 -16.39
CA ARG A 29 5.40 15.56 -17.48
C ARG A 29 3.94 15.88 -17.78
N VAL A 30 3.02 15.00 -17.39
CA VAL A 30 1.58 15.13 -17.59
C VAL A 30 0.89 15.02 -16.24
N ARG A 31 -0.08 15.90 -15.99
CA ARG A 31 -0.91 15.87 -14.79
C ARG A 31 -2.14 15.00 -15.04
N ALA A 32 -2.39 14.03 -14.17
CA ALA A 32 -3.60 13.22 -14.21
C ALA A 32 -4.84 14.06 -13.88
N VAL A 33 -5.99 13.68 -14.46
CA VAL A 33 -7.30 14.16 -14.00
C VAL A 33 -7.82 13.13 -13.01
N GLU A 34 -8.09 13.55 -11.79
CA GLU A 34 -8.54 12.66 -10.72
C GLU A 34 -9.90 12.04 -11.06
N PHE A 35 -10.07 10.76 -10.74
CA PHE A 35 -11.27 10.01 -11.12
C PHE A 35 -12.55 10.54 -10.47
N ASP A 36 -12.47 11.15 -9.28
CA ASP A 36 -13.59 11.76 -8.57
C ASP A 36 -14.04 13.11 -9.18
N GLN A 37 -13.23 13.66 -10.10
CA GLN A 37 -13.59 14.81 -10.94
C GLN A 37 -14.29 14.38 -12.25
N VAL A 38 -14.34 13.07 -12.53
CA VAL A 38 -14.89 12.53 -13.77
C VAL A 38 -16.20 11.81 -13.50
N ARG A 39 -17.29 12.25 -14.14
CA ARG A 39 -18.60 11.60 -14.04
C ARG A 39 -18.86 10.70 -15.24
N LEU A 40 -18.92 9.40 -15.00
CA LEU A 40 -19.34 8.41 -16.00
C LEU A 40 -20.86 8.46 -16.20
N THR A 41 -21.29 8.53 -17.46
CA THR A 41 -22.72 8.64 -17.85
C THR A 41 -23.11 7.72 -19.00
N ASP A 42 -22.17 6.90 -19.46
CA ASP A 42 -22.35 6.00 -20.60
C ASP A 42 -23.00 4.66 -20.19
N ASP A 43 -23.46 3.91 -21.18
CA ASP A 43 -24.11 2.61 -20.95
C ASP A 43 -23.13 1.44 -20.77
N PHE A 44 -21.82 1.66 -20.94
CA PHE A 44 -20.83 0.59 -20.82
C PHE A 44 -20.14 0.59 -19.45
N TRP A 45 -19.61 1.74 -18.99
CA TRP A 45 -18.85 1.82 -17.74
C TRP A 45 -19.70 2.11 -16.51
N LEU A 46 -20.72 2.98 -16.61
CA LEU A 46 -21.57 3.29 -15.47
C LEU A 46 -22.22 2.04 -14.84
N PRO A 47 -22.77 1.07 -15.61
CA PRO A 47 -23.30 -0.15 -15.02
C PRO A 47 -22.25 -0.96 -14.26
N ARG A 48 -20.99 -0.99 -14.72
CA ARG A 48 -19.89 -1.70 -14.03
C ARG A 48 -19.55 -1.04 -12.70
N LEU A 49 -19.45 0.29 -12.67
CA LEU A 49 -19.23 1.03 -11.43
C LEU A 49 -20.37 0.80 -10.42
N LEU A 50 -21.63 0.77 -10.90
CA LEU A 50 -22.78 0.46 -10.06
C LEU A 50 -22.75 -0.98 -9.54
N THR A 51 -22.34 -1.96 -10.34
CA THR A 51 -22.14 -3.35 -9.90
C THR A 51 -21.03 -3.43 -8.86
N GLN A 52 -19.91 -2.72 -9.05
CA GLN A 52 -18.84 -2.68 -8.07
C GLN A 52 -19.36 -2.19 -6.71
N ARG A 53 -20.12 -1.09 -6.71
CA ARG A 53 -20.69 -0.50 -5.49
C ARG A 53 -21.74 -1.38 -4.81
N ARG A 54 -22.69 -1.92 -5.58
CA ARG A 54 -23.88 -2.57 -5.01
C ARG A 54 -23.68 -4.05 -4.71
N VAL A 55 -22.75 -4.70 -5.42
CA VAL A 55 -22.57 -6.15 -5.36
C VAL A 55 -21.15 -6.51 -4.99
N LEU A 56 -20.15 -6.04 -5.75
CA LEU A 56 -18.79 -6.54 -5.61
C LEU A 56 -18.18 -6.19 -4.26
N ILE A 57 -18.14 -4.91 -3.85
CA ILE A 57 -17.50 -4.51 -2.60
C ILE A 57 -18.18 -5.15 -1.37
N PRO A 58 -19.51 -5.14 -1.22
CA PRO A 58 -20.17 -5.87 -0.13
C PRO A 58 -19.84 -7.37 -0.11
N TYR A 59 -19.84 -8.03 -1.29
CA TYR A 59 -19.49 -9.44 -1.40
C TYR A 59 -18.02 -9.70 -1.05
N SER A 60 -17.11 -8.86 -1.54
CA SER A 60 -15.68 -9.00 -1.29
C SER A 60 -15.34 -8.86 0.19
N PHE A 61 -15.98 -7.94 0.93
CA PHE A 61 -15.83 -7.88 2.39
C PHE A 61 -16.24 -9.18 3.09
N GLN A 62 -17.29 -9.85 2.61
CA GLN A 62 -17.69 -11.16 3.13
C GLN A 62 -16.64 -12.23 2.82
N GLN A 63 -16.06 -12.21 1.61
CA GLN A 63 -15.02 -13.17 1.22
C GLN A 63 -13.70 -12.96 1.98
N THR A 64 -13.43 -11.75 2.44
CA THR A 64 -12.22 -11.43 3.22
C THR A 64 -12.42 -11.51 4.73
N HIS A 65 -13.48 -12.18 5.22
CA HIS A 65 -13.75 -12.26 6.67
C HIS A 65 -12.61 -12.95 7.43
N GLU A 66 -12.03 -14.05 6.91
CA GLU A 66 -10.89 -14.72 7.54
C GLU A 66 -9.66 -13.82 7.68
N ALA A 67 -9.44 -12.93 6.70
CA ALA A 67 -8.37 -11.93 6.78
C ALA A 67 -8.61 -10.91 7.89
N LEU A 68 -9.86 -10.54 8.16
CA LEU A 68 -10.21 -9.70 9.30
C LEU A 68 -10.05 -10.46 10.62
N GLU A 69 -10.46 -11.72 10.69
CA GLU A 69 -10.29 -12.58 11.87
C GLU A 69 -8.83 -12.74 12.27
N ASP A 70 -7.90 -12.84 11.31
CA ASP A 70 -6.45 -12.83 11.59
C ASP A 70 -6.00 -11.56 12.32
N ILE A 71 -6.43 -10.41 11.80
CA ILE A 71 -6.06 -9.09 12.32
C ILE A 71 -6.70 -8.89 13.70
N GLU A 72 -7.94 -9.31 13.88
CA GLU A 72 -8.61 -9.31 15.19
C GLU A 72 -7.90 -10.20 16.21
N ALA A 73 -7.48 -11.39 15.81
CA ALA A 73 -6.72 -12.29 16.68
C ALA A 73 -5.37 -11.67 17.07
N ALA A 74 -4.63 -11.10 16.12
CA ALA A 74 -3.39 -10.38 16.41
C ALA A 74 -3.62 -9.19 17.35
N ALA A 75 -4.66 -8.39 17.13
CA ALA A 75 -5.01 -7.27 18.01
C ALA A 75 -5.38 -7.72 19.43
N LYS A 76 -6.16 -8.81 19.56
CA LYS A 76 -6.50 -9.41 20.87
C LYS A 76 -5.26 -9.87 21.61
N LEU A 77 -4.34 -10.57 20.92
CA LEU A 77 -3.07 -11.02 21.48
C LEU A 77 -2.22 -9.86 21.99
N LEU A 78 -2.07 -8.79 21.18
CA LEU A 78 -1.31 -7.60 21.57
C LEU A 78 -1.95 -6.81 22.71
N ALA A 79 -3.27 -6.87 22.85
CA ALA A 79 -3.98 -6.33 24.02
C ALA A 79 -3.85 -7.21 25.28
N GLY A 80 -3.05 -8.29 25.23
CA GLY A 80 -2.81 -9.19 26.36
C GLY A 80 -3.92 -10.22 26.60
N ASN A 81 -4.84 -10.38 25.64
CA ASN A 81 -5.90 -11.38 25.74
C ASN A 81 -5.42 -12.71 25.15
N PRO A 82 -5.50 -13.83 25.90
CA PRO A 82 -5.11 -15.13 25.39
C PRO A 82 -6.01 -15.58 24.23
N LEU A 83 -5.45 -16.39 23.34
CA LEU A 83 -6.17 -17.01 22.23
C LEU A 83 -6.18 -18.52 22.42
N ASP A 84 -7.35 -19.11 22.63
CA ASP A 84 -7.49 -20.56 22.81
C ASP A 84 -7.29 -21.33 21.48
N ASN A 85 -7.72 -20.73 20.36
CA ASN A 85 -7.62 -21.31 19.02
C ASN A 85 -7.29 -20.21 17.99
N PRO A 86 -6.01 -19.82 17.84
CA PRO A 86 -5.62 -18.81 16.86
C PRO A 86 -5.86 -19.29 15.42
N PRO A 87 -6.22 -18.39 14.48
CA PRO A 87 -6.40 -18.74 13.07
C PRO A 87 -5.16 -19.37 12.45
N PRO A 88 -5.29 -20.37 11.55
CA PRO A 88 -4.14 -21.00 10.92
C PRO A 88 -3.31 -19.96 10.13
N PRO A 89 -1.97 -20.10 10.11
CA PRO A 89 -1.11 -19.14 9.45
C PRO A 89 -1.42 -19.07 7.95
N HIS A 90 -1.46 -17.86 7.41
CA HIS A 90 -1.61 -17.64 5.97
C HIS A 90 -0.69 -16.54 5.49
N ARG A 91 -0.09 -16.76 4.31
CA ARG A 91 0.99 -15.95 3.76
C ARG A 91 0.58 -14.52 3.42
N PHE A 92 -0.50 -14.33 2.67
CA PHE A 92 -0.84 -13.01 2.10
C PHE A 92 -2.35 -12.64 2.09
N ARG A 93 -3.24 -13.41 2.72
CA ARG A 93 -4.71 -13.17 2.62
C ARG A 93 -5.14 -11.83 3.22
N THR A 94 -4.39 -11.28 4.17
CA THR A 94 -4.65 -9.94 4.71
C THR A 94 -4.56 -8.86 3.64
N SER A 95 -3.74 -9.05 2.60
CA SER A 95 -3.71 -8.14 1.46
C SER A 95 -5.03 -8.12 0.68
N ASP A 96 -5.80 -9.21 0.67
CA ASP A 96 -7.10 -9.25 0.00
C ASP A 96 -8.08 -8.29 0.65
N LEU A 97 -8.12 -8.26 1.98
CA LEU A 97 -8.89 -7.26 2.72
C LEU A 97 -8.43 -5.84 2.39
N PHE A 98 -7.11 -5.59 2.33
CA PHE A 98 -6.57 -4.26 2.07
C PHE A 98 -6.93 -3.76 0.66
N LYS A 99 -6.86 -4.62 -0.36
CA LYS A 99 -7.33 -4.29 -1.73
C LYS A 99 -8.84 -4.01 -1.77
N VAL A 100 -9.64 -4.73 -0.99
CA VAL A 100 -11.09 -4.46 -0.87
C VAL A 100 -11.34 -3.11 -0.18
N MET A 101 -10.56 -2.79 0.86
CA MET A 101 -10.59 -1.50 1.54
C MET A 101 -10.23 -0.35 0.61
N GLU A 102 -9.21 -0.51 -0.24
CA GLU A 102 -8.82 0.46 -1.25
C GLU A 102 -9.98 0.73 -2.25
N GLY A 103 -10.58 -0.34 -2.80
CA GLY A 103 -11.75 -0.23 -3.67
C GLY A 103 -12.95 0.45 -2.99
N ALA A 104 -13.20 0.13 -1.72
CA ALA A 104 -14.24 0.80 -0.93
C ALA A 104 -13.94 2.30 -0.73
N ALA A 105 -12.67 2.66 -0.51
CA ALA A 105 -12.25 4.06 -0.40
C ALA A 105 -12.48 4.83 -1.70
N TYR A 106 -12.17 4.26 -2.86
CA TYR A 106 -12.47 4.88 -4.16
C TYR A 106 -13.98 5.11 -4.34
N LEU A 107 -14.83 4.17 -3.94
CA LEU A 107 -16.28 4.37 -3.99
C LEU A 107 -16.78 5.48 -3.05
N LEU A 108 -16.15 5.62 -1.87
CA LEU A 108 -16.44 6.71 -0.93
C LEU A 108 -16.05 8.08 -1.50
N ALA A 109 -14.96 8.15 -2.27
CA ALA A 109 -14.55 9.37 -2.97
C ALA A 109 -15.57 9.79 -4.05
N VAL A 110 -16.09 8.84 -4.84
CA VAL A 110 -17.12 9.12 -5.86
C VAL A 110 -18.45 9.54 -5.22
N GLN A 111 -18.90 8.80 -4.20
CA GLN A 111 -20.16 9.09 -3.54
C GLN A 111 -20.14 8.57 -2.10
N ARG A 112 -20.27 9.51 -1.16
CA ARG A 112 -20.29 9.22 0.28
C ARG A 112 -21.34 8.18 0.66
N ASP A 113 -20.94 7.32 1.59
CA ASP A 113 -21.75 6.25 2.14
C ASP A 113 -21.43 6.09 3.63
N PRO A 114 -22.26 6.66 4.52
CA PRO A 114 -21.96 6.66 5.96
C PRO A 114 -21.86 5.28 6.59
N GLU A 115 -22.52 4.24 6.06
CA GLU A 115 -22.40 2.89 6.62
C GLU A 115 -21.09 2.24 6.18
N LEU A 116 -20.74 2.35 4.90
CA LEU A 116 -19.45 1.87 4.41
C LEU A 116 -18.28 2.57 5.12
N GLU A 117 -18.36 3.88 5.33
CA GLU A 117 -17.34 4.63 6.06
C GLU A 117 -17.23 4.16 7.52
N ARG A 118 -18.35 3.90 8.21
CA ARG A 118 -18.32 3.32 9.56
C ARG A 118 -17.75 1.91 9.58
N GLN A 119 -18.04 1.07 8.58
CA GLN A 119 -17.46 -0.25 8.45
C GLN A 119 -15.94 -0.17 8.29
N MET A 120 -15.46 0.71 7.41
CA MET A 120 -14.03 0.99 7.21
C MET A 120 -13.37 1.46 8.50
N ASP A 121 -13.96 2.44 9.21
CA ASP A 121 -13.43 2.95 10.48
C ASP A 121 -13.27 1.83 11.54
N ARG A 122 -14.23 0.89 11.62
CA ARG A 122 -14.14 -0.26 12.54
C ARG A 122 -12.98 -1.18 12.17
N ILE A 123 -12.83 -1.52 10.89
CA ILE A 123 -11.73 -2.36 10.40
C ILE A 123 -10.38 -1.68 10.66
N ILE A 124 -10.29 -0.38 10.39
CA ILE A 124 -9.08 0.43 10.63
C ILE A 124 -8.69 0.42 12.11
N ALA A 125 -9.66 0.53 13.03
CA ALA A 125 -9.38 0.43 14.46
C ALA A 125 -8.81 -0.94 14.83
N THR A 126 -9.30 -2.03 14.24
CA THR A 126 -8.73 -3.37 14.42
C THR A 126 -7.31 -3.47 13.88
N ILE A 127 -7.06 -2.96 12.67
CA ILE A 127 -5.72 -2.92 12.07
C ILE A 127 -4.75 -2.15 12.98
N ALA A 128 -5.14 -0.98 13.46
CA ALA A 128 -4.35 -0.18 14.39
C ALA A 128 -4.02 -0.97 15.68
N GLY A 129 -5.00 -1.69 16.23
CA GLY A 129 -4.79 -2.56 17.40
C GLY A 129 -3.89 -3.78 17.15
N SER A 130 -3.74 -4.20 15.90
CA SER A 130 -2.87 -5.31 15.49
C SER A 130 -1.42 -4.88 15.22
N GLN A 131 -1.12 -3.58 15.25
CA GLN A 131 0.22 -3.07 15.03
C GLN A 131 1.07 -3.19 16.30
N GLU A 132 2.26 -3.75 16.17
CA GLU A 132 3.18 -3.89 17.29
C GLU A 132 3.78 -2.54 17.73
N PRO A 133 4.32 -2.45 18.97
CA PRO A 133 4.84 -1.19 19.51
C PRO A 133 5.92 -0.53 18.64
N ASP A 134 6.77 -1.32 18.00
CA ASP A 134 7.84 -0.85 17.11
C ASP A 134 7.37 -0.52 15.68
N GLY A 135 6.10 -0.74 15.36
CA GLY A 135 5.51 -0.50 14.05
C GLY A 135 5.38 -1.74 13.15
N TYR A 136 5.89 -2.90 13.56
CA TYR A 136 5.70 -4.16 12.81
C TYR A 136 4.20 -4.47 12.64
N LEU A 137 3.81 -4.94 11.45
CA LEU A 137 2.41 -5.22 11.11
C LEU A 137 2.31 -6.40 10.14
N ASN A 138 2.05 -7.58 10.68
CA ASN A 138 1.69 -8.78 9.93
C ASN A 138 0.99 -9.75 10.89
N ALA A 139 -0.31 -9.98 10.71
CA ALA A 139 -1.10 -10.76 11.65
C ALA A 139 -0.55 -12.18 11.87
N THR A 140 -0.21 -12.90 10.80
CA THR A 140 0.36 -14.26 10.89
C THR A 140 1.65 -14.28 11.70
N ARG A 141 2.54 -13.31 11.54
CA ARG A 141 3.81 -13.26 12.26
C ARG A 141 3.72 -12.68 13.67
N THR A 142 2.74 -11.85 13.95
CA THR A 142 2.41 -11.46 15.32
C THR A 142 1.83 -12.65 16.10
N LEU A 143 0.98 -13.48 15.46
CA LEU A 143 0.43 -14.69 16.07
C LEU A 143 1.47 -15.83 16.23
N TYR A 144 2.39 -15.94 15.27
CA TYR A 144 3.37 -17.03 15.20
C TYR A 144 4.81 -16.51 14.99
N PRO A 145 5.38 -15.78 15.98
CA PRO A 145 6.63 -15.06 15.81
C PRO A 145 7.88 -15.94 15.67
N HIS A 146 7.80 -17.21 16.11
CA HIS A 146 8.93 -18.15 16.13
C HIS A 146 8.60 -19.51 15.48
N ARG A 147 7.44 -19.61 14.80
CA ARG A 147 7.03 -20.84 14.12
C ARG A 147 7.61 -20.86 12.71
N ALA A 148 8.26 -21.96 12.35
CA ALA A 148 8.54 -22.29 10.97
C ALA A 148 7.23 -22.46 10.19
N ILE A 149 7.01 -21.56 9.23
CA ILE A 149 5.84 -21.55 8.34
C ILE A 149 6.37 -21.62 6.92
N ASP A 150 5.79 -22.54 6.14
CA ASP A 150 6.15 -22.74 4.75
C ASP A 150 6.12 -21.41 3.99
N MET A 151 7.23 -21.12 3.30
CA MET A 151 7.42 -19.90 2.49
C MET A 151 7.29 -18.59 3.26
N MET A 152 7.33 -18.61 4.59
CA MET A 152 7.44 -17.40 5.40
C MET A 152 8.68 -17.41 6.28
N GLY A 153 9.34 -18.56 6.48
CA GLY A 153 10.50 -18.72 7.36
C GLY A 153 10.11 -19.10 8.79
N ASP A 154 11.03 -18.94 9.73
CA ASP A 154 10.89 -19.23 11.16
C ASP A 154 10.66 -18.00 12.04
N GLY A 155 10.62 -16.81 11.45
CA GLY A 155 10.38 -15.56 12.16
C GLY A 155 10.06 -14.40 11.23
N LYS A 156 10.00 -13.20 11.80
CA LYS A 156 9.72 -11.95 11.08
C LYS A 156 10.88 -11.63 10.14
N TYR A 157 10.56 -11.41 8.86
CA TYR A 157 11.51 -11.12 7.79
C TYR A 157 12.63 -12.16 7.61
N THR A 158 12.49 -13.39 8.12
CA THR A 158 13.56 -14.40 7.96
C THR A 158 13.50 -15.09 6.59
N TYR A 159 12.44 -14.88 5.81
CA TYR A 159 12.34 -15.39 4.45
C TYR A 159 11.65 -14.41 3.49
N VAL A 160 12.26 -13.24 3.31
CA VAL A 160 11.73 -12.10 2.52
C VAL A 160 11.38 -12.48 1.07
N ASP A 161 12.06 -13.48 0.49
CA ASP A 161 11.79 -13.95 -0.88
C ASP A 161 10.36 -14.41 -1.09
N HIS A 162 9.74 -14.95 -0.04
CA HIS A 162 8.41 -15.55 -0.16
C HIS A 162 7.43 -15.14 0.92
N SER A 163 7.85 -14.51 2.01
CA SER A 163 6.94 -14.24 3.14
C SER A 163 5.80 -13.28 2.82
N HIS A 164 5.95 -12.45 1.77
CA HIS A 164 5.03 -11.38 1.38
C HIS A 164 4.81 -10.32 2.48
N GLU A 165 5.66 -10.25 3.51
CA GLU A 165 5.53 -9.25 4.58
C GLU A 165 5.53 -7.81 4.03
N LEU A 166 6.45 -7.49 3.11
CA LEU A 166 6.52 -6.17 2.46
C LEU A 166 5.39 -5.94 1.45
N TYR A 167 4.99 -6.98 0.72
CA TYR A 167 3.87 -6.95 -0.24
C TYR A 167 2.54 -6.62 0.46
N ILE A 168 2.26 -7.27 1.59
CA ILE A 168 1.03 -7.07 2.36
C ILE A 168 0.94 -5.63 2.85
N VAL A 169 2.03 -5.07 3.40
CA VAL A 169 2.00 -3.68 3.90
C VAL A 169 2.00 -2.66 2.76
N GLY A 170 2.58 -2.96 1.59
CA GLY A 170 2.43 -2.09 0.42
C GLY A 170 0.96 -1.92 0.03
N HIS A 171 0.19 -3.01 -0.08
CA HIS A 171 -1.25 -2.92 -0.30
C HIS A 171 -2.02 -2.22 0.85
N LEU A 172 -1.53 -2.34 2.08
CA LEU A 172 -2.10 -1.57 3.20
C LEU A 172 -1.87 -0.06 3.02
N TYR A 173 -0.69 0.34 2.54
CA TYR A 173 -0.37 1.75 2.30
C TYR A 173 -1.23 2.32 1.18
N GLU A 174 -1.44 1.59 0.08
CA GLU A 174 -2.36 1.99 -0.99
C GLU A 174 -3.78 2.24 -0.46
N ALA A 175 -4.31 1.29 0.33
CA ALA A 175 -5.62 1.43 0.96
C ALA A 175 -5.69 2.65 1.91
N ALA A 176 -4.61 2.92 2.66
CA ALA A 176 -4.51 4.05 3.58
C ALA A 176 -4.55 5.39 2.84
N VAL A 177 -3.76 5.50 1.76
CA VAL A 177 -3.71 6.69 0.91
C VAL A 177 -5.08 6.93 0.27
N ALA A 178 -5.69 5.90 -0.33
CA ALA A 178 -7.02 5.99 -0.91
C ALA A 178 -8.08 6.44 0.13
N TYR A 179 -8.06 5.87 1.33
CA TYR A 179 -9.00 6.23 2.39
C TYR A 179 -8.78 7.65 2.92
N TYR A 180 -7.53 8.08 3.06
CA TYR A 180 -7.19 9.45 3.41
C TYR A 180 -7.68 10.45 2.36
N HIS A 181 -7.51 10.16 1.07
CA HIS A 181 -8.01 11.03 0.01
C HIS A 181 -9.54 11.09 0.00
N ALA A 182 -10.21 9.95 0.16
CA ALA A 182 -11.67 9.87 0.15
C ALA A 182 -12.31 10.59 1.35
N THR A 183 -11.69 10.52 2.54
CA THR A 183 -12.34 10.92 3.80
C THR A 183 -11.67 12.08 4.54
N GLY A 184 -10.38 12.31 4.31
CA GLY A 184 -9.52 13.20 5.10
C GLY A 184 -9.06 12.61 6.44
N LYS A 185 -9.48 11.39 6.80
CA LYS A 185 -9.13 10.73 8.07
C LYS A 185 -7.73 10.14 8.01
N ARG A 186 -6.96 10.35 9.07
CA ARG A 186 -5.55 9.93 9.15
C ARG A 186 -5.29 8.63 9.89
N ALA A 187 -6.28 8.04 10.58
CA ALA A 187 -6.06 6.89 11.45
C ALA A 187 -5.31 5.73 10.76
N LEU A 188 -5.71 5.35 9.55
CA LEU A 188 -5.01 4.30 8.78
C LEU A 188 -3.68 4.80 8.21
N LEU A 189 -3.61 6.06 7.78
CA LEU A 189 -2.41 6.69 7.24
C LEU A 189 -1.28 6.74 8.28
N ASP A 190 -1.59 7.09 9.52
CA ASP A 190 -0.61 7.20 10.60
C ASP A 190 -0.11 5.81 11.05
N VAL A 191 -0.96 4.77 10.98
CA VAL A 191 -0.53 3.36 11.16
C VAL A 191 0.48 2.98 10.08
N CYS A 192 0.22 3.35 8.82
CA CYS A 192 1.10 3.05 7.69
C CYS A 192 2.41 3.82 7.75
N ASP A 193 2.39 5.11 8.12
CA ASP A 193 3.61 5.91 8.34
C ASP A 193 4.52 5.25 9.40
N LYS A 194 3.94 4.84 10.54
CA LYS A 194 4.68 4.14 11.58
C LYS A 194 5.28 2.81 11.07
N ASN A 195 4.52 2.04 10.29
CA ASN A 195 5.02 0.81 9.70
C ASN A 195 6.13 1.05 8.67
N ALA A 196 6.01 2.07 7.81
CA ALA A 196 7.03 2.42 6.84
C ALA A 196 8.36 2.81 7.50
N ARG A 197 8.29 3.55 8.62
CA ARG A 197 9.48 3.87 9.44
C ARG A 197 10.10 2.63 10.07
N HIS A 198 9.27 1.71 10.56
CA HIS A 198 9.72 0.41 11.05
C HIS A 198 10.46 -0.39 9.98
N VAL A 199 9.85 -0.52 8.79
CA VAL A 199 10.46 -1.23 7.64
C VAL A 199 11.81 -0.59 7.31
N ARG A 200 11.88 0.73 7.20
CA ARG A 200 13.15 1.43 6.93
C ARG A 200 14.21 1.15 8.01
N GLU A 201 13.83 1.15 9.28
CA GLU A 201 14.75 0.86 10.38
C GLU A 201 15.33 -0.56 10.22
N VAL A 202 14.47 -1.57 10.12
CA VAL A 202 14.87 -2.98 10.04
C VAL A 202 15.65 -3.29 8.76
N PHE A 203 15.24 -2.75 7.62
CA PHE A 203 15.84 -3.11 6.33
C PHE A 203 17.13 -2.34 6.04
N PHE A 204 17.26 -1.10 6.51
CA PHE A 204 18.32 -0.20 6.03
C PHE A 204 19.25 0.36 7.10
N LYS A 205 18.86 0.32 8.38
CA LYS A 205 19.73 0.74 9.50
C LYS A 205 20.12 -0.43 10.41
N GLY A 206 19.20 -1.35 10.65
CA GLY A 206 19.32 -2.45 11.59
C GLY A 206 18.68 -2.13 12.94
N ASP A 207 18.01 -3.12 13.53
CA ASP A 207 17.39 -3.06 14.85
C ASP A 207 17.80 -4.31 15.64
N PRO A 208 18.29 -4.23 16.89
CA PRO A 208 18.74 -5.40 17.67
C PRO A 208 17.71 -6.54 17.78
N LYS A 209 16.41 -6.26 17.66
CA LYS A 209 15.35 -7.26 17.69
C LYS A 209 15.25 -8.10 16.40
N TYR A 210 15.86 -7.62 15.31
CA TYR A 210 15.75 -8.21 13.99
C TYR A 210 17.14 -8.48 13.40
N ASN A 211 17.33 -9.64 12.79
CA ASN A 211 18.57 -9.97 12.05
C ASN A 211 19.87 -9.65 12.82
N HIS A 212 19.88 -9.92 14.13
CA HIS A 212 21.00 -9.65 15.04
C HIS A 212 21.53 -8.20 15.01
N GLY A 213 20.64 -7.23 14.82
CA GLY A 213 21.01 -5.80 14.75
C GLY A 213 21.57 -5.36 13.41
N LYS A 214 21.72 -6.26 12.43
CA LYS A 214 22.19 -5.91 11.08
C LYS A 214 21.00 -5.55 10.19
N PRO A 215 21.13 -4.53 9.32
CA PRO A 215 20.11 -4.25 8.32
C PRO A 215 19.91 -5.46 7.40
N ILE A 216 18.66 -5.77 7.06
CA ILE A 216 18.34 -6.91 6.19
C ILE A 216 18.91 -6.71 4.79
N ASN A 217 18.87 -5.48 4.23
CA ASN A 217 19.38 -5.15 2.90
C ASN A 217 18.97 -6.16 1.80
N GLN A 218 17.69 -6.52 1.76
CA GLN A 218 17.09 -7.36 0.72
C GLN A 218 15.82 -6.67 0.20
N ALA A 219 15.64 -6.65 -1.12
CA ALA A 219 14.43 -6.14 -1.75
C ALA A 219 13.25 -7.13 -1.54
N PRO A 220 11.99 -6.66 -1.64
CA PRO A 220 10.83 -7.55 -1.54
C PRO A 220 10.91 -8.74 -2.50
N GLY A 221 10.57 -9.94 -2.03
CA GLY A 221 10.37 -11.10 -2.91
C GLY A 221 9.14 -11.01 -3.82
N HIS A 222 8.23 -10.07 -3.51
CA HIS A 222 7.16 -9.63 -4.39
C HIS A 222 7.06 -8.10 -4.25
N GLU A 223 7.36 -7.42 -5.34
CA GLU A 223 7.24 -5.98 -5.56
C GLU A 223 5.83 -5.50 -5.28
N GLU A 224 5.71 -4.32 -4.67
CA GLU A 224 4.43 -3.66 -4.35
C GLU A 224 4.73 -2.47 -3.41
N ILE A 225 5.62 -2.67 -2.43
CA ILE A 225 5.92 -1.63 -1.44
C ILE A 225 6.59 -0.40 -2.06
N GLU A 226 7.31 -0.56 -3.17
CA GLU A 226 8.03 0.52 -3.84
C GLU A 226 7.06 1.61 -4.35
N LEU A 227 6.04 1.23 -5.13
CA LEU A 227 5.02 2.17 -5.63
C LEU A 227 4.15 2.71 -4.49
N ALA A 228 3.82 1.87 -3.51
CA ALA A 228 2.99 2.27 -2.38
C ALA A 228 3.69 3.28 -1.46
N LEU A 229 5.01 3.19 -1.30
CA LEU A 229 5.82 4.17 -0.57
C LEU A 229 5.87 5.53 -1.28
N VAL A 230 5.84 5.57 -2.61
CA VAL A 230 5.73 6.85 -3.35
C VAL A 230 4.39 7.51 -3.05
N ARG A 231 3.28 6.75 -3.15
CA ARG A 231 1.94 7.24 -2.80
C ARG A 231 1.86 7.71 -1.34
N LEU A 232 2.50 6.97 -0.43
CA LEU A 232 2.58 7.36 0.98
C LEU A 232 3.35 8.67 1.16
N ALA A 233 4.47 8.86 0.44
CA ALA A 233 5.25 10.10 0.45
C ALA A 233 4.40 11.31 0.04
N GLU A 234 3.57 11.18 -1.00
CA GLU A 234 2.67 12.25 -1.43
C GLU A 234 1.60 12.55 -0.36
N ALA A 235 0.99 11.52 0.22
CA ALA A 235 -0.09 11.68 1.19
C ALA A 235 0.39 12.24 2.55
N THR A 236 1.62 11.91 2.97
CA THR A 236 2.19 12.41 4.23
C THR A 236 3.01 13.69 4.04
N GLY A 237 3.54 13.93 2.84
CA GLY A 237 4.51 14.99 2.57
C GLY A 237 5.91 14.70 3.15
N ASP A 238 6.18 13.47 3.61
CA ASP A 238 7.49 13.09 4.16
C ASP A 238 8.36 12.41 3.07
N PRO A 239 9.48 13.04 2.66
CA PRO A 239 10.36 12.48 1.62
C PRO A 239 11.02 11.16 2.02
N ILE A 240 11.04 10.81 3.32
CA ILE A 240 11.66 9.58 3.79
C ILE A 240 11.06 8.32 3.13
N HIS A 241 9.78 8.35 2.76
CA HIS A 241 9.12 7.22 2.11
C HIS A 241 9.60 7.07 0.66
N LEU A 242 9.75 8.17 -0.08
CA LEU A 242 10.30 8.17 -1.43
C LEU A 242 11.76 7.69 -1.46
N ASP A 243 12.58 8.13 -0.49
CA ASP A 243 13.95 7.64 -0.34
C ASP A 243 13.99 6.13 -0.07
N THR A 244 13.03 5.63 0.72
CA THR A 244 12.91 4.21 1.05
C THR A 244 12.50 3.40 -0.18
N ALA A 245 11.55 3.90 -0.99
CA ALA A 245 11.15 3.30 -2.26
C ALA A 245 12.34 3.18 -3.21
N LYS A 246 13.08 4.29 -3.41
CA LYS A 246 14.28 4.31 -4.25
C LYS A 246 15.31 3.29 -3.76
N ARG A 247 15.54 3.20 -2.45
CA ARG A 247 16.52 2.26 -1.90
C ARG A 247 16.12 0.80 -2.12
N PHE A 248 14.84 0.45 -2.05
CA PHE A 248 14.39 -0.90 -2.40
C PHE A 248 14.64 -1.23 -3.89
N LEU A 249 14.43 -0.26 -4.79
CA LEU A 249 14.75 -0.43 -6.21
C LEU A 249 16.26 -0.60 -6.43
N ASP A 250 17.08 0.27 -5.82
CA ASP A 250 18.55 0.29 -6.01
C ASP A 250 19.22 -1.03 -5.58
N ILE A 251 18.74 -1.66 -4.51
CA ILE A 251 19.37 -2.87 -3.95
C ILE A 251 18.88 -4.16 -4.63
N ARG A 252 17.74 -4.11 -5.34
CA ARG A 252 17.12 -5.29 -5.97
C ARG A 252 18.10 -5.90 -6.97
N GLY A 253 18.40 -7.18 -6.77
CA GLY A 253 19.38 -7.89 -7.59
C GLY A 253 20.83 -7.41 -7.44
N VAL A 254 21.15 -6.61 -6.41
CA VAL A 254 22.51 -6.10 -6.15
C VAL A 254 23.03 -6.61 -4.80
N THR A 255 22.29 -6.37 -3.72
CA THR A 255 22.73 -6.76 -2.36
C THR A 255 22.38 -8.21 -2.02
N TYR A 256 21.35 -8.73 -2.69
CA TYR A 256 20.87 -10.10 -2.55
C TYR A 256 20.38 -10.62 -3.90
N ARG A 257 20.62 -11.90 -4.17
CA ARG A 257 20.03 -12.64 -5.29
C ARG A 257 19.63 -14.01 -4.79
N PRO A 258 18.37 -14.45 -4.97
CA PRO A 258 17.99 -15.80 -4.57
C PRO A 258 18.70 -16.83 -5.44
N HIS A 259 18.93 -18.01 -4.87
CA HIS A 259 19.51 -19.14 -5.57
C HIS A 259 18.46 -20.24 -5.73
N GLY A 260 18.29 -20.74 -6.95
CA GLY A 260 17.37 -21.84 -7.22
C GLY A 260 16.77 -21.80 -8.62
N GLN A 261 15.69 -22.58 -8.78
CA GLN A 261 14.93 -22.69 -10.02
C GLN A 261 13.44 -22.46 -9.74
N GLY A 262 12.65 -22.27 -10.80
CA GLY A 262 11.22 -22.01 -10.70
C GLY A 262 10.95 -20.76 -9.87
N VAL A 263 10.12 -20.88 -8.83
CA VAL A 263 9.76 -19.76 -7.94
C VAL A 263 10.94 -19.23 -7.11
N ASN A 264 12.04 -20.00 -7.00
CA ASN A 264 13.27 -19.58 -6.32
C ASN A 264 14.33 -19.03 -7.29
N SER A 265 14.01 -18.96 -8.60
CA SER A 265 14.90 -18.36 -9.58
C SER A 265 15.04 -16.86 -9.35
N PRO A 266 16.23 -16.25 -9.48
CA PRO A 266 16.38 -14.79 -9.42
C PRO A 266 15.60 -14.06 -10.52
N THR A 267 15.30 -14.72 -11.65
CA THR A 267 14.44 -14.12 -12.68
C THR A 267 12.97 -14.07 -12.28
N TYR A 268 12.49 -14.96 -11.41
CA TYR A 268 11.06 -15.06 -11.06
C TYR A 268 10.53 -13.79 -10.37
N ALA A 269 11.36 -13.16 -9.54
CA ALA A 269 11.07 -11.90 -8.83
C ALA A 269 12.02 -10.76 -9.26
N GLN A 270 12.49 -10.79 -10.52
CA GLN A 270 13.28 -9.71 -11.11
C GLN A 270 14.52 -9.29 -10.29
N GLN A 271 15.14 -10.25 -9.57
CA GLN A 271 16.36 -10.06 -8.76
C GLN A 271 17.63 -10.61 -9.42
N HIS A 272 17.62 -10.85 -10.73
CA HIS A 272 18.78 -11.40 -11.46
C HIS A 272 19.86 -10.36 -11.77
N GLN A 273 19.48 -9.08 -11.80
CA GLN A 273 20.36 -7.93 -12.04
C GLN A 273 19.77 -6.67 -11.41
N GLY A 274 20.54 -5.57 -11.42
CA GLY A 274 20.04 -4.28 -10.96
C GLY A 274 18.90 -3.77 -11.85
N VAL A 275 17.93 -3.08 -11.27
CA VAL A 275 16.70 -2.67 -12.00
C VAL A 275 16.97 -1.70 -13.16
N ALA A 276 18.00 -0.86 -13.05
CA ALA A 276 18.42 0.06 -14.10
C ALA A 276 19.21 -0.62 -15.23
N GLU A 277 19.69 -1.85 -15.01
CA GLU A 277 20.42 -2.64 -16.00
C GLU A 277 19.48 -3.58 -16.78
N GLY A 278 18.24 -3.76 -16.29
CA GLY A 278 17.24 -4.62 -16.90
C GLY A 278 16.67 -4.08 -18.20
N ASN A 279 16.59 -4.93 -19.22
CA ASN A 279 16.11 -4.56 -20.56
C ASN A 279 15.08 -5.52 -21.14
N GLU A 280 14.74 -6.61 -20.44
CA GLU A 280 13.77 -7.62 -20.89
C GLU A 280 12.74 -7.95 -19.79
N PRO A 281 11.45 -8.08 -20.15
CA PRO A 281 10.42 -8.57 -19.25
C PRO A 281 10.67 -10.06 -18.95
N THR A 282 10.87 -10.39 -17.68
CA THR A 282 11.12 -11.78 -17.26
C THR A 282 10.36 -12.11 -15.98
N GLY A 283 10.15 -13.40 -15.75
CA GLY A 283 9.61 -13.90 -14.47
C GLY A 283 8.11 -13.72 -14.32
N HIS A 284 7.67 -13.51 -13.09
CA HIS A 284 6.25 -13.40 -12.76
C HIS A 284 5.66 -12.06 -13.22
N ALA A 285 4.61 -12.09 -14.03
CA ALA A 285 4.06 -10.89 -14.67
C ALA A 285 3.59 -9.78 -13.71
N VAL A 286 2.92 -10.13 -12.60
CA VAL A 286 2.42 -9.12 -11.63
C VAL A 286 3.57 -8.42 -10.90
N ARG A 287 4.49 -9.19 -10.30
CA ARG A 287 5.77 -8.73 -9.75
C ARG A 287 6.47 -7.74 -10.68
N ALA A 288 6.64 -8.13 -11.94
CA ALA A 288 7.23 -7.28 -12.96
C ALA A 288 6.45 -5.96 -13.15
N ALA A 289 5.13 -6.02 -13.32
CA ALA A 289 4.32 -4.81 -13.51
C ALA A 289 4.35 -3.86 -12.30
N TYR A 290 4.31 -4.38 -11.07
CA TYR A 290 4.44 -3.58 -9.85
C TYR A 290 5.84 -2.98 -9.72
N LEU A 291 6.89 -3.74 -10.05
CA LEU A 291 8.25 -3.21 -10.13
C LEU A 291 8.32 -2.01 -11.08
N TYR A 292 7.79 -2.18 -12.29
CA TYR A 292 7.88 -1.18 -13.35
C TYR A 292 7.10 0.08 -13.00
N ALA A 293 5.93 -0.06 -12.38
CA ALA A 293 5.18 1.07 -11.84
C ALA A 293 5.99 1.83 -10.77
N GLY A 294 6.58 1.12 -9.80
CA GLY A 294 7.43 1.74 -8.78
C GLY A 294 8.68 2.42 -9.36
N MET A 295 9.30 1.82 -10.38
CA MET A 295 10.42 2.44 -11.11
C MET A 295 10.01 3.73 -11.81
N ALA A 296 8.86 3.74 -12.49
CA ALA A 296 8.35 4.91 -13.18
C ALA A 296 8.02 6.05 -12.20
N ASP A 297 7.35 5.71 -11.09
CA ASP A 297 7.02 6.66 -10.02
C ASP A 297 8.26 7.29 -9.40
N VAL A 298 9.23 6.47 -8.98
CA VAL A 298 10.48 6.98 -8.40
C VAL A 298 11.31 7.74 -9.43
N GLY A 299 11.37 7.24 -10.67
CA GLY A 299 12.10 7.86 -11.78
C GLY A 299 11.60 9.26 -12.10
N ALA A 300 10.28 9.42 -12.25
CA ALA A 300 9.64 10.70 -12.49
C ALA A 300 9.82 11.68 -11.32
N LYS A 301 9.68 11.21 -10.08
CA LYS A 301 9.78 12.05 -8.87
C LYS A 301 11.21 12.56 -8.61
N LEU A 302 12.21 11.74 -8.93
CA LEU A 302 13.61 12.04 -8.62
C LEU A 302 14.47 12.41 -9.84
N GLY A 303 13.89 12.38 -11.05
CA GLY A 303 14.60 12.67 -12.29
C GLY A 303 15.69 11.64 -12.62
N ILE A 304 15.37 10.35 -12.49
CA ILE A 304 16.33 9.25 -12.72
C ILE A 304 16.15 8.70 -14.13
N ASP A 305 16.88 9.27 -15.09
CA ASP A 305 16.81 8.88 -16.51
C ASP A 305 17.12 7.40 -16.77
N ALA A 306 17.93 6.76 -15.91
CA ALA A 306 18.29 5.36 -16.07
C ALA A 306 17.09 4.41 -15.90
N TYR A 307 16.11 4.77 -15.07
CA TYR A 307 14.88 3.97 -14.92
C TYR A 307 14.01 4.10 -16.17
N ASP A 308 13.86 5.30 -16.71
CA ASP A 308 13.09 5.53 -17.94
C ASP A 308 13.67 4.74 -19.13
N GLN A 309 15.00 4.71 -19.28
CA GLN A 309 15.66 3.95 -20.36
C GLN A 309 15.43 2.43 -20.25
N ALA A 310 15.50 1.89 -19.02
CA ALA A 310 15.21 0.48 -18.75
C ALA A 310 13.73 0.16 -19.05
N LEU A 311 12.82 0.99 -18.54
CA LEU A 311 11.37 0.85 -18.75
C LEU A 311 10.96 0.95 -20.22
N ASP A 312 11.54 1.89 -20.97
CA ASP A 312 11.31 2.01 -22.42
C ASP A 312 11.71 0.74 -23.17
N SER A 313 12.84 0.13 -22.80
CA SER A 313 13.33 -1.10 -23.42
C SER A 313 12.42 -2.29 -23.09
N ILE A 314 12.04 -2.42 -21.82
CA ILE A 314 11.12 -3.46 -21.34
C ILE A 314 9.76 -3.31 -22.00
N TRP A 315 9.21 -2.09 -22.06
CA TRP A 315 7.92 -1.83 -22.69
C TRP A 315 7.91 -2.21 -24.16
N ARG A 316 8.92 -1.79 -24.93
CA ARG A 316 9.06 -2.17 -26.35
C ARG A 316 9.14 -3.68 -26.53
N ASN A 317 9.86 -4.38 -25.66
CA ASN A 317 9.88 -5.84 -25.72
C ASN A 317 8.48 -6.43 -25.49
N ILE A 318 7.72 -5.94 -24.50
CA ILE A 318 6.35 -6.43 -24.21
C ILE A 318 5.39 -6.21 -25.38
N VAL A 319 5.46 -5.07 -26.08
CA VAL A 319 4.44 -4.68 -27.06
C VAL A 319 4.83 -4.92 -28.52
N ASP A 320 6.14 -4.98 -28.82
CA ASP A 320 6.65 -5.11 -30.18
C ASP A 320 7.14 -6.54 -30.50
N THR A 321 7.13 -7.47 -29.54
CA THR A 321 7.53 -8.89 -29.74
C THR A 321 6.41 -9.86 -29.37
#